data_AF-X1EF66-F1
#
_entry.id   AF-X1EF66-F1
#
_cell.length_a   1.000
_cell.length_b   1.000
_cell.length_c   1.000
_cell.angle_alpha   90.00
_cell.angle_beta   90.00
_cell.angle_gamma   90.00
#
_symmetry.space_group_name_H-M   'P 1'
#
loop_
_entity.id
_entity.type
_entity.pdbx_description
1 polymer ?
#
loop_
_entity_poly.entity_id
_entity_poly.type
_entity_poly.pdbx_seq_one_letter_code
_entity_poly.pdbx_strand_id
1 'polypeptide(L)'
;SEVGSNLLSLKAGNIAEDAFLDVTSAARKRINDIYMSISGMSLAPFECKELDESLQCFVAFMDNIVIHYSDKGRETWTAPVRLEMSLQQRSYALEYLVALEYELKKVR
;
A
#
# COMPACT_ATOMS: atom_id res chain seq x y z
N SER A 1 7.58 -3.89 3.02
CA SER A 1 7.52 -2.43 3.28
C SER A 1 7.41 -2.18 4.78
N GLU A 2 7.88 -1.04 5.27
CA GLU A 2 7.80 -0.62 6.69
C GLU A 2 6.34 -0.58 7.20
N VAL A 3 5.41 -0.11 6.38
CA VAL A 3 3.97 -0.17 6.67
C VAL A 3 3.51 -1.61 6.85
N GLY A 4 3.91 -2.50 5.94
CA GLY A 4 3.52 -3.91 5.98
C GLY A 4 4.10 -4.69 7.15
N SER A 5 5.30 -4.35 7.66
CA SER A 5 5.87 -4.98 8.86
C SER A 5 5.17 -4.48 10.13
N ASN A 6 4.89 -3.18 10.23
CA ASN A 6 4.17 -2.62 11.37
C ASN A 6 2.70 -3.09 11.42
N LEU A 7 2.07 -3.35 10.27
CA LEU A 7 0.74 -3.97 10.21
C LEU A 7 0.74 -5.39 10.82
N LEU A 8 1.81 -6.16 10.61
CA LEU A 8 1.95 -7.48 11.24
C LEU A 8 2.19 -7.37 12.75
N SER A 9 2.93 -6.37 13.20
CA SER A 9 3.08 -6.07 14.63
C SER A 9 1.75 -5.68 15.27
N LEU A 10 0.93 -4.88 14.59
CA LEU A 10 -0.44 -4.55 15.02
C LEU A 10 -1.30 -5.81 15.11
N LYS A 11 -1.29 -6.66 14.07
CA LYS A 11 -2.00 -7.96 14.08
C LYS A 11 -1.60 -8.84 15.25
N ALA A 12 -0.30 -8.88 15.58
CA ALA A 12 0.23 -9.68 16.68
C ALA A 12 -0.08 -9.06 18.07
N GLY A 13 -0.67 -7.87 18.14
CA GLY A 13 -0.89 -7.15 19.40
C GLY A 13 0.39 -6.56 20.00
N ASN A 14 1.48 -6.50 19.24
CA ASN A 14 2.77 -5.98 19.72
C ASN A 14 2.80 -4.44 19.77
N ILE A 15 1.92 -3.78 19.02
CA ILE A 15 1.75 -2.33 19.02
C ILE A 15 0.26 -1.98 18.99
N ALA A 16 -0.09 -0.84 19.57
CA ALA A 16 -1.44 -0.27 19.49
C ALA A 16 -1.69 0.38 18.11
N GLU A 17 -2.96 0.63 17.78
CA GLU A 17 -3.37 1.28 16.52
C GLU A 17 -2.74 2.68 16.38
N ASP A 18 -2.79 3.50 17.42
CA ASP A 18 -2.20 4.85 17.39
C ASP A 18 -0.69 4.79 17.16
N ALA A 19 0.00 3.84 17.81
CA ALA A 19 1.42 3.61 17.59
C ALA A 19 1.71 3.17 16.15
N PHE A 20 0.88 2.31 15.55
CA PHE A 20 0.98 1.93 14.15
C PHE A 20 0.85 3.16 13.22
N LEU A 21 -0.11 4.05 13.49
CA LEU A 21 -0.33 5.25 12.67
C LEU A 21 0.84 6.23 12.78
N ASP A 22 1.39 6.42 13.97
CA ASP A 22 2.51 7.32 14.21
C ASP A 22 3.78 6.83 13.53
N VAL A 23 4.18 5.58 13.80
CA VAL A 23 5.45 5.02 13.25
C VAL A 23 5.42 4.90 11.74
N THR A 24 4.23 4.72 11.14
CA THR A 24 4.12 4.60 9.68
C THR A 24 3.94 5.93 8.96
N SER A 25 3.76 7.07 9.66
CA SER A 25 3.37 8.34 9.04
C SER A 25 4.30 8.79 7.89
N ALA A 26 5.61 8.68 8.08
CA ALA A 26 6.60 9.06 7.05
C ALA A 26 6.52 8.16 5.81
N ALA A 27 6.42 6.85 6.01
CA ALA A 27 6.27 5.89 4.93
C ALA A 27 4.95 6.07 4.18
N ARG A 28 3.85 6.35 4.90
CA ARG A 28 2.53 6.67 4.32
C ARG A 28 2.59 7.92 3.45
N LYS A 29 3.20 8.99 3.94
CA LYS A 29 3.40 10.22 3.14
C LYS A 29 4.13 9.92 1.84
N ARG A 30 5.22 9.15 1.91
CA ARG A 30 5.99 8.77 0.71
C ARG A 30 5.16 7.95 -0.29
N ILE A 31 4.34 7.01 0.18
CA ILE A 31 3.45 6.22 -0.68
C ILE A 31 2.45 7.14 -1.39
N ASN A 32 1.82 8.05 -0.64
CA ASN A 32 0.89 9.03 -1.21
C ASN A 32 1.57 9.95 -2.23
N ASP A 33 2.78 10.46 -1.94
CA ASP A 33 3.52 11.30 -2.87
C ASP A 33 3.84 10.56 -4.18
N ILE A 34 4.20 9.27 -4.09
CA ILE A 34 4.38 8.41 -5.26
C ILE A 34 3.05 8.24 -6.01
N TYR A 35 1.95 7.94 -5.31
CA TYR A 35 0.63 7.78 -5.90
C TYR A 35 0.19 9.02 -6.69
N MET A 36 0.34 10.20 -6.10
CA MET A 36 0.03 11.46 -6.78
C MET A 36 0.92 11.68 -7.99
N SER A 37 2.21 11.37 -7.89
CA SER A 37 3.16 11.49 -9.00
C SER A 37 2.81 10.56 -10.17
N ILE A 38 2.47 9.29 -9.90
CA ILE A 38 2.12 8.32 -10.94
C ILE A 38 0.76 8.60 -11.57
N SER A 39 -0.19 9.15 -10.81
CA SER A 39 -1.52 9.53 -11.32
C SER A 39 -1.47 10.66 -12.35
N GLY A 40 -0.41 11.48 -12.31
CA GLY A 40 -0.17 12.60 -13.22
C GLY A 40 0.75 12.29 -14.40
N MET A 41 1.32 11.07 -14.50
CA MET A 41 2.18 10.72 -15.63
C MET A 41 1.36 10.56 -16.92
N SER A 42 1.85 11.17 -18.01
CA SER A 42 1.33 10.91 -19.35
C SER A 42 1.49 9.43 -19.68
N LEU A 43 0.46 8.84 -20.31
CA LEU A 43 0.44 7.43 -20.70
C LEU A 43 1.76 7.05 -21.40
N ALA A 44 2.46 6.07 -20.86
CA ALA A 44 3.61 5.50 -21.54
C ALA A 44 3.18 4.89 -22.89
N PRO A 45 4.13 4.63 -23.81
CA PRO A 45 3.85 3.86 -25.02
C PRO A 45 3.09 2.58 -24.69
N PHE A 46 2.22 2.12 -25.59
CA PHE A 46 1.32 0.97 -25.36
C PHE A 46 2.03 -0.25 -24.76
N GLU A 47 3.28 -0.47 -25.16
CA GLU A 47 4.17 -1.55 -24.71
C GLU A 47 4.51 -1.50 -23.20
N CYS A 48 4.35 -0.36 -22.55
CA CYS A 48 4.63 -0.16 -21.12
C CYS A 48 3.34 -0.08 -20.26
N LYS A 49 2.16 -0.12 -20.88
CA LYS A 49 0.88 0.12 -20.19
C LYS A 49 0.60 -0.89 -19.08
N GLU A 50 0.91 -2.16 -19.32
CA GLU A 50 0.72 -3.23 -18.31
C GLU A 50 1.62 -3.04 -17.08
N LEU A 51 2.83 -2.52 -17.29
CA LEU A 51 3.77 -2.23 -16.21
C LEU A 51 3.34 -1.00 -15.40
N ASP A 52 2.89 0.05 -16.09
CA ASP A 52 2.34 1.25 -15.44
C ASP A 52 1.10 0.91 -14.61
N GLU A 53 0.18 0.12 -15.16
CA GLU A 53 -1.01 -0.34 -14.45
C GLU A 53 -0.64 -1.19 -13.23
N SER A 54 0.37 -2.06 -13.36
CA SER A 54 0.87 -2.89 -12.25
C SER A 54 1.48 -2.04 -11.14
N LEU A 55 2.24 -1.00 -11.49
CA LEU A 55 2.81 -0.05 -10.54
C LEU A 55 1.73 0.77 -9.85
N GLN A 56 0.74 1.27 -10.60
CA GLN A 56 -0.40 2.00 -10.05
C GLN A 56 -1.21 1.14 -9.08
N CYS A 57 -1.50 -0.11 -9.45
CA CYS A 57 -2.16 -1.08 -8.58
C CYS A 57 -1.36 -1.30 -7.29
N PHE A 58 -0.06 -1.57 -7.41
CA PHE A 58 0.81 -1.77 -6.24
C PHE A 58 0.74 -0.60 -5.25
N VAL A 59 0.90 0.63 -5.76
CA VAL A 59 0.91 1.83 -4.92
C VAL A 59 -0.48 2.08 -4.32
N ALA A 60 -1.56 1.86 -5.08
CA ALA A 60 -2.92 1.98 -4.58
C ALA A 60 -3.21 0.98 -3.45
N PHE A 61 -2.79 -0.28 -3.59
CA PHE A 61 -2.94 -1.27 -2.52
C PHE A 61 -2.14 -0.91 -1.27
N MET A 62 -0.93 -0.36 -1.45
CA MET A 62 -0.12 0.14 -0.34
C MET A 62 -0.78 1.31 0.40
N ASP A 63 -1.44 2.23 -0.31
CA ASP A 63 -2.18 3.34 0.27
C ASP A 63 -3.48 2.88 0.96
N ASN A 64 -4.17 1.90 0.37
CA ASN A 64 -5.38 1.33 0.95
C ASN A 64 -5.14 0.59 2.28
N ILE A 65 -3.91 0.16 2.59
CA ILE A 65 -3.61 -0.37 3.94
C ILE A 65 -3.96 0.66 5.02
N VAL A 66 -3.83 1.95 4.71
CA VAL A 66 -3.92 3.02 5.70
C VAL A 66 -5.20 3.84 5.55
N ILE A 67 -5.85 3.77 4.39
CA ILE A 67 -7.16 4.37 4.15
C ILE A 67 -8.23 3.87 5.14
N HIS A 68 -8.14 2.60 5.53
CA HIS A 68 -9.06 2.00 6.50
C HIS A 68 -8.95 2.64 7.88
N TYR A 69 -7.80 3.21 8.22
CA TYR A 69 -7.55 3.90 9.50
C TYR A 69 -7.69 5.43 9.40
N SER A 70 -8.15 5.97 8.27
CA SER A 70 -8.58 7.37 8.19
C SER A 70 -9.72 7.65 9.16
N ASP A 71 -10.01 8.92 9.45
CA ASP A 71 -11.15 9.30 10.31
C ASP A 71 -12.45 8.65 9.83
N LYS A 72 -12.73 8.80 8.53
CA LYS A 72 -13.88 8.16 7.88
C LYS A 72 -13.84 6.64 7.99
N GLY A 73 -12.67 6.02 7.86
CA GLY A 73 -12.52 4.58 8.01
C GLY A 73 -12.76 4.08 9.43
N ARG A 74 -12.32 4.85 10.44
CA ARG A 74 -12.57 4.56 11.86
C ARG A 74 -14.03 4.72 12.26
N GLU A 75 -14.74 5.65 11.62
CA GLU A 75 -16.19 5.82 11.76
C GLU A 75 -16.99 4.71 11.07
N THR A 76 -16.50 4.22 9.92
CA THR A 76 -17.25 3.28 9.06
C THR A 76 -17.10 1.81 9.51
N TRP A 77 -15.89 1.39 9.90
CA TRP A 77 -15.57 -0.01 10.17
C TRP A 77 -15.02 -0.21 11.57
N THR A 78 -15.31 -1.36 12.18
CA THR A 78 -14.73 -1.76 13.47
C THR A 78 -13.24 -2.07 13.33
N ALA A 79 -12.49 -1.99 14.43
CA ALA A 79 -11.05 -2.27 14.42
C ALA A 79 -10.67 -3.66 13.83
N PRO A 80 -11.39 -4.77 14.15
CA PRO A 80 -11.10 -6.06 13.53
C PRO A 80 -11.30 -6.06 12.00
N VAL A 81 -12.36 -5.40 11.52
CA VAL A 81 -12.65 -5.29 10.08
C VAL A 81 -11.60 -4.46 9.37
N ARG A 82 -11.19 -3.32 9.95
CA ARG A 82 -10.09 -2.50 9.39
C ARG A 82 -8.81 -3.30 9.27
N LEU A 83 -8.47 -4.08 10.29
CA LEU A 83 -7.28 -4.93 10.29
C LEU A 83 -7.36 -5.99 9.19
N GLU A 84 -8.48 -6.68 9.06
CA GLU A 84 -8.70 -7.69 8.02
C GLU A 84 -8.56 -7.09 6.61
N MET A 85 -9.25 -5.98 6.33
CA MET A 85 -9.16 -5.29 5.05
C MET A 85 -7.71 -4.86 4.76
N SER A 86 -7.02 -4.30 5.75
CA SER A 86 -5.63 -3.87 5.60
C SER A 86 -4.69 -5.04 5.30
N LEU A 87 -4.91 -6.19 5.92
CA LEU A 87 -4.14 -7.42 5.64
C LEU A 87 -4.40 -7.92 4.22
N GLN A 88 -5.64 -7.82 3.73
CA GLN A 88 -5.98 -8.15 2.36
C GLN A 88 -5.28 -7.21 1.36
N GLN A 89 -5.31 -5.90 1.59
CA GLN A 89 -4.61 -4.92 0.75
C GLN A 89 -3.10 -5.20 0.72
N ARG A 90 -2.51 -5.56 1.87
CA ARG A 90 -1.10 -5.99 1.94
C ARG A 90 -0.82 -7.22 1.07
N SER A 91 -1.70 -8.22 1.06
CA SER A 91 -1.52 -9.41 0.22
C SER A 91 -1.53 -9.04 -1.26
N TYR A 92 -2.48 -8.22 -1.71
CA TYR A 92 -2.52 -7.73 -3.10
C TYR A 92 -1.28 -6.92 -3.46
N ALA A 93 -0.83 -6.01 -2.59
CA ALA A 93 0.41 -5.27 -2.82
C ALA A 93 1.62 -6.22 -3.02
N LEU A 94 1.69 -7.33 -2.28
CA LEU A 94 2.79 -8.29 -2.44
C LEU A 94 2.73 -9.05 -3.77
N GLU A 95 1.53 -9.40 -4.25
CA GLU A 95 1.35 -10.07 -5.54
C GLU A 95 1.87 -9.18 -6.69
N TYR A 96 1.50 -7.89 -6.69
CA TYR A 96 1.98 -6.94 -7.70
C TYR A 96 3.48 -6.64 -7.55
N LEU A 97 4.01 -6.61 -6.33
CA LEU A 97 5.44 -6.41 -6.11
C LEU A 97 6.26 -7.55 -6.76
N VAL A 98 5.83 -8.80 -6.65
CA VAL A 98 6.52 -9.94 -7.28
C VAL A 98 6.57 -9.79 -8.80
N ALA A 99 5.47 -9.36 -9.42
CA ALA A 99 5.42 -9.12 -10.86
C ALA A 99 6.35 -7.97 -11.28
N LEU A 100 6.33 -6.85 -10.54
CA LEU A 100 7.22 -5.71 -10.78
C LEU A 100 8.70 -6.06 -10.64
N GLU A 101 9.05 -6.87 -9.62
CA GLU A 101 10.41 -7.35 -9.41
C GLU A 101 10.89 -8.27 -10.54
N TYR A 102 9.99 -9.06 -11.13
CA TYR A 102 10.31 -9.89 -12.28
C TYR A 102 10.61 -9.05 -13.52
N GLU A 103 9.79 -8.05 -13.82
CA GLU A 103 10.03 -7.13 -14.96
C GLU A 103 11.33 -6.34 -14.79
N LEU A 104 11.62 -5.86 -13.57
CA LEU A 104 12.86 -5.16 -13.26
C LEU A 104 14.11 -6.04 -13.51
N LYS A 105 14.02 -7.36 -13.31
CA LYS A 105 15.13 -8.28 -13.59
C LYS A 105 15.41 -8.46 -15.08
N LYS A 106 14.44 -8.23 -15.97
CA LYS A 106 14.67 -8.35 -17.43
C LYS A 106 15.52 -7.21 -17.99
N VAL A 107 15.49 -6.06 -17.32
CA VAL A 107 16.18 -4.83 -17.75
C VAL A 107 17.49 -4.59 -17.00
N ARG A 108 17.91 -5.53 -16.15
CA ARG A 108 19.20 -5.54 -15.43
C ARG A 108 20.08 -6.66 -15.98
#